data_AF-A0A536BV09-F1
#
_entry.id   AF-A0A536BV09-F1
#
_cell.length_a   1.000
_cell.length_b   1.000
_cell.length_c   1.000
_cell.angle_alpha   90.00
_cell.angle_beta   90.00
_cell.angle_gamma   90.00
#
_symmetry.space_group_name_H-M   'P 1'
#
loop_
_entity.id
_entity.type
_entity.pdbx_description
1 polymer ?
#
loop_
_entity_poly.entity_id
_entity_poly.type
_entity_poly.pdbx_seq_one_letter_code
_entity_poly.pdbx_strand_id
1 'polypeptide(L)'
;MGVAYVVRHAKAGDRSDWSGDDRERPLTKSGQRQAEALAAMLEGEPIDKILSSGYLRCMQTVEPLGARRQLTVEPVRELQEGAGGASVLQLVQKFRGRNVVLCTHGDVMEELLEGLIARGLVARARANMEKGSTWVLDETGGKITGARYLAAP
;
A
#
# COMPACT_ATOMS: atom_id res chain seq x y z
N MET A 1 -8.90 -17.29 5.52
CA MET A 1 -8.24 -16.70 4.34
C MET A 1 -8.47 -15.20 4.43
N GLY A 2 -7.46 -14.41 4.15
CA GLY A 2 -7.52 -12.94 4.14
C GLY A 2 -6.86 -12.39 2.88
N VAL A 3 -6.99 -11.09 2.68
CA VAL A 3 -6.41 -10.38 1.52
C VAL A 3 -5.71 -9.12 2.00
N ALA A 4 -4.45 -8.94 1.62
CA ALA A 4 -3.74 -7.68 1.86
C ALA A 4 -3.61 -6.87 0.57
N TYR A 5 -4.13 -5.64 0.58
CA TYR A 5 -4.01 -4.66 -0.49
C TYR A 5 -2.84 -3.73 -0.15
N VAL A 6 -1.65 -4.05 -0.64
CA VAL A 6 -0.44 -3.26 -0.42
C VAL A 6 -0.38 -2.14 -1.46
N VAL A 7 -0.56 -0.90 -1.02
CA VAL A 7 -0.69 0.27 -1.88
C VAL A 7 0.62 1.06 -1.85
N ARG A 8 1.23 1.33 -3.00
CA ARG A 8 2.26 2.38 -3.08
C ARG A 8 1.56 3.73 -3.10
N HIS A 9 2.00 4.69 -2.29
CA HIS A 9 1.41 6.03 -2.26
C HIS A 9 1.25 6.64 -3.66
N ALA A 10 0.23 7.48 -3.83
CA ALA A 10 -0.05 8.18 -5.08
C ALA A 10 0.98 9.28 -5.37
N LYS A 11 0.86 9.95 -6.52
CA LYS A 11 1.79 11.01 -6.95
C LYS A 11 1.85 12.16 -5.93
N ALA A 12 3.06 12.49 -5.46
CA ALA A 12 3.31 13.50 -4.41
C ALA A 12 4.36 14.55 -4.83
N GLY A 13 4.54 14.76 -6.15
CA GLY A 13 5.59 15.60 -6.68
C GLY A 13 6.97 15.01 -6.44
N ASP A 14 7.99 15.83 -6.69
CA ASP A 14 9.39 15.45 -6.54
C ASP A 14 9.96 15.96 -5.22
N ARG A 15 10.84 15.14 -4.63
CA ARG A 15 11.44 15.41 -3.33
C ARG A 15 12.40 16.61 -3.39
N SER A 16 13.07 16.81 -4.52
CA SER A 16 14.00 17.93 -4.75
C SER A 16 13.31 19.29 -4.70
N ASP A 17 12.03 19.33 -5.06
CA ASP A 17 11.28 20.58 -5.25
C ASP A 17 10.49 20.96 -3.99
N TRP A 18 10.55 20.13 -2.95
CA TRP A 18 9.89 20.34 -1.67
C TRP A 18 10.86 20.91 -0.64
N SER A 19 10.51 22.09 -0.11
CA SER A 19 11.35 22.83 0.83
C SER A 19 11.11 22.50 2.30
N GLY A 20 10.06 21.73 2.62
CA GLY A 20 9.71 21.33 3.99
C GLY A 20 10.25 19.95 4.39
N ASP A 21 9.83 19.45 5.55
CA ASP A 21 10.05 18.04 5.90
C ASP A 21 9.38 17.14 4.85
N ASP A 22 10.13 16.22 4.24
CA ASP A 22 9.59 15.31 3.23
C ASP A 22 8.44 14.43 3.77
N ARG A 23 8.38 14.23 5.10
CA ARG A 23 7.26 13.54 5.76
C ARG A 23 5.94 14.26 5.58
N GLU A 24 5.97 15.58 5.42
CA GLU A 24 4.80 16.46 5.25
C GLU A 24 4.49 16.74 3.78
N ARG A 25 5.26 16.18 2.83
CA ARG A 25 5.01 16.41 1.41
C ARG A 25 3.66 15.82 0.98
N PRO A 26 2.74 16.63 0.44
CA PRO A 26 1.39 16.19 0.11
C PRO A 26 1.31 15.50 -1.26
N LEU A 27 0.17 14.87 -1.52
CA LEU A 27 -0.20 14.48 -2.87
C LEU A 27 -0.33 15.69 -3.81
N THR A 28 0.04 15.51 -5.07
CA THR A 28 -0.29 16.47 -6.12
C THR A 28 -1.77 16.37 -6.49
N LYS A 29 -2.29 17.32 -7.28
CA LYS A 29 -3.65 17.22 -7.85
C LYS A 29 -3.89 15.92 -8.60
N SER A 30 -2.88 15.40 -9.30
CA SER A 30 -2.99 14.09 -9.96
C SER A 30 -3.00 12.95 -8.94
N GLY A 31 -2.17 13.01 -7.90
CA GLY A 31 -2.19 12.02 -6.82
C GLY A 31 -3.51 11.98 -6.04
N GLN A 32 -4.13 13.13 -5.79
CA GLN A 32 -5.46 13.21 -5.17
C GLN A 32 -6.52 12.50 -6.02
N ARG A 33 -6.48 12.67 -7.35
CA ARG A 33 -7.36 11.91 -8.26
C ARG A 33 -7.10 10.42 -8.21
N GLN A 34 -5.83 9.99 -8.12
CA GLN A 34 -5.50 8.58 -7.94
C GLN A 34 -6.05 8.03 -6.61
N ALA A 35 -5.98 8.80 -5.52
CA ALA A 35 -6.52 8.40 -4.22
C ALA A 35 -8.04 8.18 -4.27
N GLU A 36 -8.78 9.10 -4.89
CA GLU A 36 -10.23 8.96 -5.09
C GLU A 36 -10.60 7.77 -5.98
N ALA A 37 -9.82 7.54 -7.05
CA ALA A 37 -10.03 6.44 -7.97
C ALA A 37 -9.65 5.08 -7.34
N LEU A 38 -8.60 5.04 -6.50
CA LEU A 38 -8.26 3.88 -5.68
C LEU A 38 -9.40 3.53 -4.72
N ALA A 39 -9.99 4.53 -4.07
CA ALA A 39 -11.13 4.33 -3.18
C ALA A 39 -12.35 3.76 -3.93
N ALA A 40 -12.59 4.19 -5.17
CA ALA A 40 -13.63 3.62 -6.03
C ALA A 40 -13.30 2.19 -6.47
N MET A 41 -12.05 1.93 -6.86
CA MET A 41 -11.57 0.61 -7.29
C MET A 41 -11.76 -0.45 -6.19
N LEU A 42 -11.58 -0.08 -4.93
CA LEU A 42 -11.68 -0.97 -3.78
C LEU A 42 -13.04 -0.89 -3.05
N GLU A 43 -14.07 -0.29 -3.65
CA GLU A 43 -15.40 -0.07 -3.03
C GLU A 43 -16.23 -1.36 -2.84
N GLY A 44 -15.94 -2.42 -3.60
CA GLY A 44 -16.57 -3.73 -3.43
C GLY A 44 -15.88 -4.65 -2.42
N GLU A 45 -14.64 -4.32 -2.03
CA GLU A 45 -13.78 -5.24 -1.29
C GLU A 45 -14.13 -5.25 0.22
N PRO A 46 -14.22 -6.41 0.90
CA PRO A 46 -14.63 -6.49 2.30
C PRO A 46 -13.48 -6.12 3.25
N ILE A 47 -13.09 -4.84 3.31
CA ILE A 47 -11.93 -4.34 4.06
C ILE A 47 -12.25 -4.22 5.56
N ASP A 48 -11.38 -4.82 6.38
CA ASP A 48 -11.43 -4.82 7.84
C ASP A 48 -10.66 -3.67 8.49
N LYS A 49 -9.53 -3.28 7.88
CA LYS A 49 -8.58 -2.34 8.47
C LYS A 49 -7.77 -1.60 7.42
N ILE A 50 -7.47 -0.33 7.69
CA ILE A 50 -6.61 0.49 6.85
C ILE A 50 -5.43 0.96 7.69
N LEU A 51 -4.24 0.52 7.31
CA LEU A 51 -2.97 0.90 7.91
C LEU A 51 -2.16 1.66 6.88
N SER A 52 -1.44 2.68 7.32
CA SER A 52 -0.63 3.49 6.43
C SER A 52 0.69 3.88 7.08
N SER A 53 1.69 4.15 6.27
CA SER A 53 2.79 4.99 6.70
C SER A 53 2.25 6.32 7.21
N GLY A 54 2.76 6.81 8.33
CA GLY A 54 2.38 8.14 8.86
C GLY A 54 2.82 9.34 8.01
N TYR A 55 3.45 9.13 6.85
CA TYR A 55 3.84 10.21 5.95
C TYR A 55 2.59 10.75 5.23
N LEU A 56 2.49 12.08 5.09
CA LEU A 56 1.26 12.73 4.64
C LEU A 56 0.74 12.17 3.30
N ARG A 57 1.63 11.98 2.33
CA ARG A 57 1.29 11.37 1.03
C ARG A 57 0.67 9.98 1.14
N CYS A 58 1.10 9.16 2.09
CA CYS A 58 0.56 7.81 2.27
C CYS A 58 -0.82 7.88 2.94
N MET A 59 -0.95 8.69 4.00
CA MET A 59 -2.23 8.95 4.65
C MET A 59 -3.28 9.45 3.64
N GLN A 60 -2.96 10.51 2.91
CA GLN A 60 -3.83 11.10 1.88
C GLN A 60 -4.19 10.12 0.74
N THR A 61 -3.35 9.11 0.47
CA THR A 61 -3.65 8.12 -0.58
C THR A 61 -4.83 7.22 -0.19
N VAL A 62 -5.00 6.91 1.10
CA VAL A 62 -6.04 5.97 1.58
C VAL A 62 -7.12 6.63 2.43
N GLU A 63 -6.99 7.90 2.77
CA GLU A 63 -8.02 8.70 3.43
C GLU A 63 -9.40 8.64 2.73
N PRO A 64 -9.51 8.80 1.39
CA PRO A 64 -10.81 8.69 0.72
C PRO A 64 -11.45 7.32 0.90
N LEU A 65 -10.66 6.25 0.89
CA LEU A 65 -11.15 4.89 1.14
C LEU A 65 -11.63 4.73 2.57
N GLY A 66 -10.87 5.24 3.56
CA GLY A 66 -11.27 5.27 4.95
C GLY A 66 -12.60 5.99 5.16
N ALA A 67 -12.78 7.16 4.53
CA ALA A 67 -14.03 7.92 4.60
C ALA A 67 -15.23 7.13 4.03
N ARG A 68 -15.09 6.52 2.84
CA ARG A 68 -16.16 5.72 2.23
C ARG A 68 -16.53 4.47 3.03
N ARG A 69 -15.55 3.88 3.73
CA ARG A 69 -15.75 2.68 4.56
C ARG A 69 -16.07 2.97 6.02
N GLN A 70 -16.04 4.24 6.43
CA GLN A 70 -16.13 4.64 7.83
C GLN A 70 -15.08 3.93 8.70
N LEU A 71 -13.88 3.74 8.14
CA LEU A 71 -12.72 3.14 8.80
C LEU A 71 -11.68 4.22 9.07
N THR A 72 -11.09 4.16 10.27
CA THR A 72 -9.95 5.01 10.59
C THR A 72 -8.71 4.53 9.84
N VAL A 73 -7.93 5.46 9.28
CA VAL A 73 -6.60 5.18 8.75
C VAL A 73 -5.61 5.25 9.91
N GLU A 74 -5.00 4.12 10.27
CA GLU A 74 -4.07 4.07 11.39
C GLU A 74 -2.61 4.18 10.91
N PRO A 75 -1.83 5.17 11.39
CA PRO A 75 -0.43 5.28 11.06
C PRO A 75 0.40 4.23 11.81
N VAL A 76 1.24 3.50 11.08
CA VAL A 76 2.16 2.49 11.64
C VAL A 76 3.58 2.71 11.13
N ARG A 77 4.58 2.40 11.97
CA ARG A 77 6.01 2.61 11.65
C ARG A 77 6.52 1.57 10.66
N GLU A 78 5.93 0.37 10.72
CA GLU A 78 6.19 -0.77 9.85
C GLU A 78 5.84 -0.52 8.37
N LEU A 79 5.26 0.63 8.02
CA LEU A 79 4.99 1.00 6.63
C LEU A 79 5.78 2.24 6.17
N GLN A 80 6.64 2.82 7.03
CA GLN A 80 7.47 3.99 6.70
C GLN A 80 8.64 3.64 5.78
N GLU A 81 9.21 4.65 5.12
CA GLU A 81 10.44 4.50 4.33
C GLU A 81 11.53 3.83 5.21
N GLY A 82 12.23 2.85 4.63
CA GLY A 82 13.27 2.08 5.31
C GLY A 82 12.77 1.00 6.27
N ALA A 83 11.46 0.79 6.42
CA ALA A 83 10.92 -0.30 7.25
C ALA A 83 11.17 -1.70 6.64
N GLY A 84 11.47 -1.74 5.34
CA GLY A 84 11.80 -2.93 4.57
C GLY A 84 10.63 -3.87 4.27
N GLY A 85 10.74 -4.69 3.23
CA GLY A 85 9.63 -5.52 2.74
C GLY A 85 9.14 -6.57 3.75
N ALA A 86 10.02 -7.03 4.64
CA ALA A 86 9.68 -7.99 5.69
C ALA A 86 8.65 -7.46 6.71
N SER A 87 8.64 -6.14 6.96
CA SER A 87 7.67 -5.51 7.87
C SER A 87 6.22 -5.62 7.34
N VAL A 88 6.02 -5.49 6.03
CA VAL A 88 4.72 -5.73 5.38
C VAL A 88 4.26 -7.16 5.62
N LEU A 89 5.15 -8.14 5.44
CA LEU A 89 4.83 -9.56 5.67
C LEU A 89 4.43 -9.83 7.13
N GLN A 90 5.08 -9.18 8.09
CA GLN A 90 4.72 -9.29 9.50
C GLN A 90 3.34 -8.70 9.79
N LEU A 91 2.98 -7.59 9.15
CA LEU A 91 1.63 -7.03 9.25
C LEU A 91 0.58 -7.97 8.65
N VAL A 92 0.84 -8.56 7.48
CA VAL A 92 -0.04 -9.58 6.89
C VAL A 92 -0.24 -10.75 7.85
N GLN A 93 0.83 -11.25 8.47
CA GLN A 93 0.74 -12.32 9.47
C GLN A 93 -0.03 -11.90 10.74
N LYS A 94 0.19 -10.67 11.23
CA LYS A 94 -0.49 -10.09 12.40
C LYS A 94 -2.00 -10.00 12.19
N PHE A 95 -2.43 -9.71 10.97
CA PHE A 95 -3.84 -9.61 10.58
C PHE A 95 -4.34 -10.83 9.80
N ARG A 96 -3.76 -12.02 10.04
CA ARG A 96 -4.19 -13.27 9.40
C ARG A 96 -5.71 -13.45 9.44
N GLY A 97 -6.29 -13.87 8.31
CA GLY A 97 -7.72 -14.07 8.13
C GLY A 97 -8.53 -12.78 8.04
N ARG A 98 -7.90 -11.61 7.94
CA ARG A 98 -8.56 -10.31 7.74
C ARG A 98 -8.15 -9.69 6.42
N ASN A 99 -8.98 -8.77 5.93
CA ASN A 99 -8.72 -8.04 4.70
C ASN A 99 -8.20 -6.63 5.03
N VAL A 100 -6.94 -6.35 4.72
CA VAL A 100 -6.28 -5.12 5.17
C VAL A 100 -5.70 -4.32 4.01
N VAL A 101 -5.82 -2.99 4.09
CA VAL A 101 -5.10 -2.07 3.20
C VAL A 101 -3.85 -1.59 3.91
N LEU A 102 -2.70 -1.67 3.23
CA LEU A 102 -1.38 -1.29 3.74
C LEU A 102 -0.75 -0.26 2.79
N CYS A 103 -0.79 1.02 3.11
CA CYS A 103 -0.18 2.06 2.26
C CYS A 103 1.28 2.35 2.65
N THR A 104 2.19 2.27 1.69
CA THR A 104 3.65 2.36 1.90
C THR A 104 4.37 3.06 0.73
N HIS A 105 5.70 2.97 0.73
CA HIS A 105 6.63 3.68 -0.14
C HIS A 105 7.23 2.76 -1.21
N GLY A 106 8.02 3.36 -2.11
CA GLY A 106 8.62 2.65 -3.25
C GLY A 106 9.67 1.63 -2.84
N ASP A 107 10.56 2.00 -1.91
CA ASP A 107 11.61 1.14 -1.36
C ASP A 107 11.04 -0.07 -0.62
N VAL A 108 10.03 0.13 0.22
CA VAL A 108 9.35 -0.97 0.93
C VAL A 108 8.64 -1.91 -0.05
N MET A 109 8.01 -1.36 -1.10
CA MET A 109 7.39 -2.16 -2.16
C MET A 109 8.42 -2.96 -2.95
N GLU A 110 9.58 -2.37 -3.27
CA GLU A 110 10.67 -3.03 -3.97
C GLU A 110 11.15 -4.26 -3.20
N GLU A 111 11.52 -4.08 -1.94
CA GLU A 111 11.95 -5.19 -1.08
C GLU A 111 10.86 -6.27 -0.88
N LEU A 112 9.59 -5.86 -0.78
CA LEU A 112 8.48 -6.80 -0.71
C LEU A 112 8.43 -7.66 -1.98
N LEU A 113 8.53 -7.04 -3.15
CA LEU A 113 8.49 -7.74 -4.43
C LEU A 113 9.67 -8.67 -4.62
N GLU A 114 10.87 -8.27 -4.20
CA GLU A 114 12.04 -9.17 -4.18
C GLU A 114 11.76 -10.43 -3.37
N GLY A 115 11.17 -10.28 -2.18
CA GLY A 115 10.77 -11.40 -1.32
C GLY A 115 9.69 -12.30 -1.96
N LEU A 116 8.73 -11.72 -2.68
CA LEU A 116 7.70 -12.47 -3.39
C LEU A 116 8.25 -13.20 -4.63
N ILE A 117 9.18 -12.58 -5.36
CA ILE A 117 9.89 -13.18 -6.51
C ILE A 117 10.74 -14.36 -6.03
N ALA A 118 11.49 -14.20 -4.93
CA ALA A 118 12.32 -15.28 -4.39
C ALA A 118 11.51 -16.52 -3.98
N ARG A 119 10.23 -16.32 -3.64
CA ARG A 119 9.27 -17.39 -3.30
C ARG A 119 8.52 -17.94 -4.51
N GLY A 120 8.77 -17.43 -5.72
CA GLY A 120 8.07 -17.83 -6.94
C GLY A 120 6.61 -17.36 -7.01
N LEU A 121 6.18 -16.43 -6.14
CA LEU A 121 4.80 -15.90 -6.12
C LEU A 121 4.58 -14.79 -7.15
N VAL A 122 5.65 -14.13 -7.57
CA VAL A 122 5.63 -13.08 -8.60
C VAL A 122 6.74 -13.35 -9.61
N ALA A 123 6.41 -13.35 -10.90
CA ALA A 123 7.42 -13.38 -11.95
C ALA A 123 8.11 -12.01 -12.05
N ARG A 124 9.44 -11.98 -12.13
CA ARG A 124 10.21 -10.71 -12.21
C ARG A 124 9.76 -9.80 -13.36
N ALA A 125 9.41 -10.37 -14.51
CA ALA A 125 8.90 -9.62 -15.66
C ALA A 125 7.53 -8.95 -15.43
N ARG A 126 6.81 -9.31 -14.34
CA ARG A 126 5.52 -8.74 -13.95
C ARG A 126 5.62 -7.86 -12.71
N ALA A 127 6.81 -7.66 -12.15
CA ALA A 127 7.02 -6.77 -11.02
C ALA A 127 6.88 -5.32 -11.49
N ASN A 128 5.81 -4.65 -11.06
CA ASN A 128 5.54 -3.25 -11.33
C ASN A 128 5.27 -2.51 -10.01
N MET A 129 5.58 -1.21 -9.97
CA MET A 129 5.60 -0.38 -8.78
C MET A 129 5.14 1.04 -9.06
N GLU A 130 4.17 1.28 -9.95
CA GLU A 130 3.71 2.64 -10.23
C GLU A 130 3.20 3.34 -8.95
N LYS A 131 3.41 4.66 -8.82
CA LYS A 131 2.80 5.44 -7.74
C LYS A 131 1.27 5.36 -7.85
N GLY A 132 0.60 4.95 -6.78
CA GLY A 132 -0.84 4.69 -6.74
C GLY A 132 -1.27 3.27 -7.10
N SER A 133 -0.32 2.38 -7.42
CA SER A 133 -0.62 0.96 -7.70
C SER A 133 -0.85 0.15 -6.44
N THR A 134 -1.49 -1.01 -6.60
CA THR A 134 -1.78 -1.94 -5.51
C THR A 134 -1.33 -3.36 -5.85
N TRP A 135 -0.61 -4.00 -4.93
CA TRP A 135 -0.41 -5.44 -4.94
C TRP A 135 -1.42 -6.10 -4.02
N VAL A 136 -2.23 -7.00 -4.58
CA VAL A 136 -3.20 -7.78 -3.82
C VAL A 136 -2.58 -9.13 -3.50
N LEU A 137 -2.44 -9.42 -2.22
CA LEU A 137 -1.79 -10.60 -1.69
C LEU A 137 -2.84 -11.50 -1.03
N ASP A 138 -3.02 -12.70 -1.56
CA ASP A 138 -3.90 -13.71 -0.97
C ASP A 138 -3.18 -14.37 0.20
N GLU A 139 -3.82 -14.45 1.36
CA GLU A 139 -3.26 -15.00 2.59
C GLU A 139 -4.08 -16.20 3.10
N THR A 140 -3.37 -17.28 3.42
CA THR A 140 -3.92 -18.46 4.10
C THR A 140 -3.02 -18.91 5.26
N GLY A 141 -3.52 -18.86 6.48
CA GLY A 141 -2.81 -19.34 7.68
C GLY A 141 -1.58 -18.49 8.06
N GLY A 142 -1.60 -17.20 7.78
CA GLY A 142 -0.53 -16.23 7.94
C GLY A 142 0.52 -16.25 6.83
N LYS A 143 0.30 -17.02 5.75
CA LYS A 143 1.23 -17.15 4.62
C LYS A 143 0.60 -16.60 3.35
N ILE A 144 1.42 -15.91 2.55
CA ILE A 144 1.00 -15.45 1.23
C ILE A 144 1.01 -16.64 0.28
N THR A 145 -0.11 -16.85 -0.38
CA THR A 145 -0.34 -17.95 -1.34
C THR A 145 -0.55 -17.46 -2.76
N GLY A 146 -0.84 -16.18 -2.94
CA GLY A 146 -1.07 -15.56 -4.25
C GLY A 146 -0.70 -14.08 -4.23
N ALA A 147 -0.37 -13.54 -5.39
CA ALA A 147 -0.08 -12.12 -5.57
C ALA A 147 -0.52 -11.67 -6.97
N ARG A 148 -1.27 -10.58 -7.05
CA ARG A 148 -1.68 -9.95 -8.32
C ARG A 148 -1.51 -8.44 -8.27
N TYR A 149 -1.17 -7.85 -9.41
CA TYR A 149 -0.96 -6.42 -9.56
C TYR A 149 -2.24 -5.73 -10.03
N LEU A 150 -2.55 -4.59 -9.43
CA LEU A 150 -3.53 -3.61 -9.88
C LEU A 150 -2.77 -2.34 -10.24
N ALA A 151 -2.85 -1.94 -11.52
CA ALA A 151 -2.22 -0.73 -12.01
C ALA A 151 -2.74 0.52 -11.29
N ALA A 152 -1.94 1.58 -11.29
CA ALA A 152 -2.38 2.84 -10.72
C ALA A 152 -3.61 3.36 -11.51
N PRO A 153 -4.71 3.73 -10.82
CA PRO A 153 -5.89 4.28 -11.46
C PRO A 153 -5.69 5.73 -11.94
#